data_AF-A0A1N7GK70-F1
#
_entry.id   AF-A0A1N7GK70-F1
#
_cell.length_a   1.000
_cell.length_b   1.000
_cell.length_c   1.000
_cell.angle_alpha   90.00
_cell.angle_beta   90.00
_cell.angle_gamma   90.00
#
_symmetry.space_group_name_H-M   'P 1'
#
loop_
_entity.id
_entity.type
_entity.pdbx_description
1 polymer ?
#
loop_
_entity_poly.entity_id
_entity_poly.type
_entity_poly.pdbx_seq_one_letter_code
_entity_poly.pdbx_strand_id
1 'polypeptide(L)'
;MNIPADDETFSLESLVSRLRGLPDSVIELLWDPFELPSQDFGGILMSLPEGWTPKGSPSLEEVRLAARMGVGVAWGSCFDLEWLGSDIRYITALMCSPTAEQTGHLERIEEASSLRCLMTPFLGVEGVIDISHLTQLRKLVTGQSAFLGGFGLPRLEDLRYMGESLPDGVRTGPAVAYAVFDVARFDAKILENSSGLRNLQVERARHVDLNTFAGFTSLEHLSLRLCKRVTGVEGLSRLPSLRELQMAFVTKLAEPEQLLDLDQSSLHAWGTPDLDPELVRRAKESGLTWSVSPVSKPADIVRVSEIWEGGGYEVTFDEWNHLAAALGPDEGDLPSTEDVERVLRRAVEVHGSRALRQSVLYDSEAEAVIVQVPNRRSANRVRDIWLQELHDPDILNKMRPEG
;
A
#
# COMPACT_ATOMS: atom_id res chain seq x y z
N MET A 1 -20.82 -26.35 30.20
CA MET A 1 -20.46 -24.96 29.85
C MET A 1 -20.06 -25.03 28.39
N ASN A 2 -21.01 -24.72 27.50
CA ASN A 2 -20.86 -24.89 26.06
C ASN A 2 -19.92 -23.81 25.53
N ILE A 3 -18.82 -24.25 24.92
CA ILE A 3 -17.99 -23.44 24.04
C ILE A 3 -18.82 -23.28 22.75
N PRO A 4 -19.03 -22.05 22.22
CA PRO A 4 -19.58 -21.92 20.88
C PRO A 4 -18.52 -22.43 19.90
N ALA A 5 -18.76 -23.60 19.32
CA ALA A 5 -18.13 -24.02 18.09
C ALA A 5 -18.93 -23.40 16.95
N ASP A 6 -18.48 -22.26 16.45
CA ASP A 6 -18.84 -21.72 15.13
C ASP A 6 -17.65 -20.91 14.65
N ASP A 7 -16.56 -21.63 14.38
CA ASP A 7 -15.66 -21.23 13.31
C ASP A 7 -16.17 -22.04 12.11
N GLU A 8 -17.07 -21.45 11.30
CA GLU A 8 -17.45 -22.02 10.01
C GLU A 8 -16.19 -21.99 9.12
N THR A 9 -15.31 -22.97 9.30
CA THR A 9 -14.25 -23.25 8.34
C THR A 9 -14.93 -23.54 7.00
N PHE A 10 -14.86 -22.58 6.08
CA PHE A 10 -15.39 -22.68 4.73
C PHE A 10 -14.77 -23.91 4.03
N SER A 11 -15.49 -25.04 3.98
CA SER A 11 -14.99 -26.23 3.30
C SER A 11 -15.17 -26.11 1.78
N LEU A 12 -14.19 -26.59 1.01
CA LEU A 12 -14.26 -26.69 -0.45
C LEU A 12 -15.55 -27.41 -0.90
N GLU A 13 -16.01 -28.42 -0.16
CA GLU A 13 -17.24 -29.16 -0.47
C GLU A 13 -18.50 -28.29 -0.32
N SER A 14 -18.55 -27.44 0.71
CA SER A 14 -19.65 -26.47 0.90
C SER A 14 -19.67 -25.44 -0.23
N LEU A 15 -18.49 -24.98 -0.65
CA LEU A 15 -18.33 -24.03 -1.75
C LEU A 15 -18.73 -24.63 -3.11
N VAL A 16 -18.23 -25.83 -3.44
CA VAL A 16 -18.61 -26.58 -4.64
C VAL A 16 -20.11 -26.89 -4.66
N SER A 17 -20.72 -27.18 -3.50
CA SER A 17 -22.17 -27.38 -3.40
C SER A 17 -22.97 -26.08 -3.59
N ARG A 18 -22.47 -24.93 -3.10
CA ARG A 18 -23.11 -23.62 -3.24
C ARG A 18 -23.01 -23.05 -4.66
N LEU A 19 -21.96 -23.42 -5.40
CA LEU A 19 -21.73 -22.96 -6.77
C LEU A 19 -22.33 -23.87 -7.86
N ARG A 20 -23.05 -24.94 -7.48
CA ARG A 20 -23.77 -25.77 -8.46
C ARG A 20 -24.80 -24.93 -9.22
N GLY A 21 -24.65 -24.86 -10.54
CA GLY A 21 -25.54 -24.11 -11.42
C GLY A 21 -24.94 -22.82 -11.98
N LEU A 22 -23.69 -22.49 -11.64
CA LEU A 22 -22.95 -21.46 -12.37
C LEU A 22 -22.57 -21.96 -13.78
N PRO A 23 -22.61 -21.08 -14.80
CA PRO A 23 -22.06 -21.36 -16.12
C PRO A 23 -20.54 -21.55 -16.08
N ASP A 24 -20.00 -22.37 -16.98
CA ASP A 24 -18.55 -22.63 -17.10
C ASP A 24 -17.77 -21.31 -17.32
N SER A 25 -18.34 -20.37 -18.08
CA SER A 25 -17.78 -19.03 -18.34
C SER A 25 -17.53 -18.20 -17.06
N VAL A 26 -18.30 -18.44 -16.00
CA VAL A 26 -18.13 -17.80 -14.69
C VAL A 26 -17.15 -18.59 -13.84
N ILE A 27 -17.24 -19.92 -13.87
CA ILE A 27 -16.37 -20.82 -13.08
C ILE A 27 -14.89 -20.61 -13.47
N GLU A 28 -14.61 -20.46 -14.77
CA GLU A 28 -13.26 -20.20 -15.29
C GLU A 28 -12.65 -18.87 -14.82
N LEU A 29 -13.49 -17.92 -14.40
CA LEU A 29 -13.09 -16.58 -13.93
C LEU A 29 -13.14 -16.43 -12.42
N LEU A 30 -13.52 -17.49 -11.69
CA LEU A 30 -13.37 -17.47 -10.25
C LEU A 30 -11.88 -17.41 -9.95
N TRP A 31 -11.44 -16.24 -9.49
CA TRP A 31 -10.06 -16.03 -9.10
C TRP A 31 -9.71 -16.99 -7.97
N ASP A 32 -8.48 -17.50 -8.04
CA ASP A 32 -7.94 -18.67 -7.35
C ASP A 32 -8.42 -18.82 -5.88
N PRO A 33 -9.02 -19.96 -5.50
CA PRO A 33 -9.37 -20.25 -4.11
C PRO A 33 -8.16 -20.33 -3.15
N PHE A 34 -6.90 -20.28 -3.62
CA PHE A 34 -5.70 -20.52 -2.79
C PHE A 34 -4.58 -19.45 -2.81
N GLU A 35 -4.67 -18.36 -3.56
CA GLU A 35 -3.66 -17.28 -3.54
C GLU A 35 -4.25 -15.92 -3.08
N LEU A 36 -4.59 -15.80 -1.77
CA LEU A 36 -4.84 -14.59 -0.94
C LEU A 36 -5.86 -13.52 -1.45
N PRO A 37 -6.93 -13.07 -0.74
CA PRO A 37 -7.35 -13.23 0.66
C PRO A 37 -8.81 -13.73 0.78
N SER A 38 -9.16 -14.85 0.12
CA SER A 38 -10.51 -15.45 0.26
C SER A 38 -10.83 -15.90 1.69
N GLN A 39 -9.79 -16.15 2.50
CA GLN A 39 -9.90 -16.52 3.91
C GLN A 39 -10.31 -15.34 4.82
N ASP A 40 -10.01 -14.09 4.46
CA ASP A 40 -10.19 -12.94 5.36
C ASP A 40 -11.61 -12.36 5.37
N PHE A 41 -12.40 -12.56 4.31
CA PHE A 41 -13.79 -12.08 4.24
C PHE A 41 -14.83 -13.16 3.91
N GLY A 42 -14.38 -14.40 3.65
CA GLY A 42 -15.25 -15.58 3.49
C GLY A 42 -16.22 -15.49 2.31
N GLY A 43 -15.74 -15.03 1.15
CA GLY A 43 -16.53 -14.85 -0.08
C GLY A 43 -15.84 -15.40 -1.33
N ILE A 44 -16.63 -15.57 -2.39
CA ILE A 44 -16.20 -16.06 -3.71
C ILE A 44 -16.13 -14.86 -4.63
N LEU A 45 -15.10 -14.74 -5.45
CA LEU A 45 -14.88 -13.58 -6.32
C LEU A 45 -14.76 -14.01 -7.77
N MET A 46 -15.53 -13.37 -8.64
CA MET A 46 -15.39 -13.48 -10.10
C MET A 46 -14.59 -12.28 -10.60
N SER A 47 -13.43 -12.54 -11.23
CA SER A 47 -12.61 -11.49 -11.83
C SER A 47 -12.97 -11.32 -13.29
N LEU A 48 -13.61 -10.20 -13.62
CA LEU A 48 -13.96 -9.89 -15.00
C LEU A 48 -12.69 -9.62 -15.83
N PRO A 49 -12.64 -10.08 -17.09
CA PRO A 49 -11.51 -9.82 -17.97
C PRO A 49 -11.30 -8.31 -18.19
N GLU A 50 -10.07 -7.95 -18.54
CA GLU A 50 -9.77 -6.59 -18.98
C GLU A 50 -10.62 -6.20 -20.19
N GLY A 51 -11.21 -5.00 -20.18
CA GLY A 51 -12.10 -4.55 -21.25
C GLY A 51 -13.46 -5.25 -21.30
N TRP A 52 -13.86 -5.96 -20.24
CA TRP A 52 -15.18 -6.60 -20.16
C TRP A 52 -16.32 -5.60 -20.41
N THR A 53 -17.38 -6.07 -21.08
CA THR A 53 -18.61 -5.31 -21.32
C THR A 53 -19.84 -6.18 -21.02
N PRO A 54 -21.04 -5.60 -20.82
CA PRO A 54 -22.27 -6.37 -20.60
C PRO A 54 -22.63 -7.42 -21.67
N LYS A 55 -22.07 -7.29 -22.87
CA LYS A 55 -22.24 -8.21 -24.00
C LYS A 55 -21.08 -9.22 -24.16
N GLY A 56 -20.07 -9.14 -23.29
CA GLY A 56 -18.90 -10.00 -23.29
C GLY A 56 -19.16 -11.38 -22.69
N SER A 57 -18.08 -12.08 -22.38
CA SER A 57 -18.11 -13.35 -21.65
C SER A 57 -17.39 -13.15 -20.31
N PRO A 58 -18.04 -13.45 -19.17
CA PRO A 58 -19.43 -13.87 -19.00
C PRO A 58 -20.39 -12.74 -19.39
N SER A 59 -21.58 -13.09 -19.85
CA SER A 59 -22.64 -12.12 -20.14
C SER A 59 -23.14 -11.45 -18.86
N LEU A 60 -23.79 -10.29 -18.98
CA LEU A 60 -24.35 -9.60 -17.82
C LEU A 60 -25.36 -10.46 -17.04
N GLU A 61 -26.11 -11.34 -17.70
CA GLU A 61 -27.05 -12.24 -17.03
C GLU A 61 -26.34 -13.28 -16.15
N GLU A 62 -25.20 -13.79 -16.62
CA GLU A 62 -24.36 -14.72 -15.88
C GLU A 62 -23.69 -14.02 -14.69
N VAL A 63 -23.25 -12.77 -14.86
CA VAL A 63 -22.74 -11.93 -13.76
C VAL A 63 -23.80 -11.71 -12.68
N ARG A 64 -25.03 -11.35 -13.10
CA ARG A 64 -26.18 -11.19 -12.18
C ARG A 64 -26.55 -12.50 -11.48
N LEU A 65 -26.50 -13.62 -12.18
CA LEU A 65 -26.73 -14.95 -11.60
C LEU A 65 -25.69 -15.25 -10.52
N ALA A 66 -24.41 -15.01 -10.79
CA ALA A 66 -23.33 -15.17 -9.83
C ALA A 66 -23.54 -14.27 -8.60
N ALA A 67 -23.90 -12.99 -8.81
CA ALA A 67 -24.22 -12.06 -7.72
C ALA A 67 -25.35 -12.58 -6.82
N ARG A 68 -26.45 -13.11 -7.39
CA ARG A 68 -27.55 -13.75 -6.63
C ARG A 68 -27.11 -14.95 -5.81
N MET A 69 -26.06 -15.64 -6.25
CA MET A 69 -25.44 -16.76 -5.53
C MET A 69 -24.43 -16.31 -4.47
N GLY A 70 -24.27 -15.01 -4.27
CA GLY A 70 -23.34 -14.43 -3.30
C GLY A 70 -21.91 -14.35 -3.80
N VAL A 71 -21.68 -14.46 -5.11
CA VAL A 71 -20.36 -14.25 -5.73
C VAL A 71 -20.12 -12.76 -5.89
N GLY A 72 -18.99 -12.28 -5.36
CA GLY A 72 -18.50 -10.93 -5.57
C GLY A 72 -17.94 -10.71 -6.97
N VAL A 73 -17.75 -9.44 -7.34
CA VAL A 73 -17.26 -9.05 -8.66
C VAL A 73 -16.00 -8.20 -8.50
N ALA A 74 -14.96 -8.57 -9.23
CA ALA A 74 -13.79 -7.75 -9.47
C ALA A 74 -13.75 -7.27 -10.92
N TRP A 75 -13.35 -6.02 -11.15
CA TRP A 75 -13.27 -5.45 -12.50
C TRP A 75 -11.99 -4.64 -12.72
N GLY A 76 -11.51 -4.68 -13.97
CA GLY A 76 -10.33 -3.95 -14.44
C GLY A 76 -10.62 -2.49 -14.79
N SER A 77 -11.20 -2.23 -15.96
CA SER A 77 -11.27 -0.88 -16.54
C SER A 77 -12.59 -0.14 -16.27
N CYS A 78 -13.73 -0.78 -16.50
CA CYS A 78 -15.04 -0.14 -16.30
C CYS A 78 -16.08 -1.10 -15.74
N PHE A 79 -16.90 -0.61 -14.81
CA PHE A 79 -18.07 -1.33 -14.33
C PHE A 79 -19.11 -0.34 -13.78
N ASP A 80 -20.35 -0.44 -14.24
CA ASP A 80 -21.45 0.36 -13.70
C ASP A 80 -22.26 -0.49 -12.72
N LEU A 81 -22.38 -0.04 -11.47
CA LEU A 81 -23.13 -0.78 -10.46
C LEU A 81 -24.63 -0.85 -10.77
N GLU A 82 -25.16 0.06 -11.59
CA GLU A 82 -26.54 -0.05 -12.12
C GLU A 82 -26.78 -1.37 -12.86
N TRP A 83 -25.74 -1.92 -13.49
CA TRP A 83 -25.85 -3.17 -14.22
C TRP A 83 -26.23 -4.34 -13.33
N LEU A 84 -25.96 -4.32 -12.03
CA LEU A 84 -26.38 -5.37 -11.12
C LEU A 84 -27.89 -5.30 -10.81
N GLY A 85 -28.54 -4.16 -11.02
CA GLY A 85 -29.95 -3.98 -10.64
C GLY A 85 -30.20 -4.42 -9.18
N SER A 86 -31.36 -5.01 -8.90
CA SER A 86 -31.67 -5.49 -7.55
C SER A 86 -30.76 -6.60 -7.03
N ASP A 87 -29.93 -7.21 -7.87
CA ASP A 87 -29.06 -8.33 -7.47
C ASP A 87 -27.86 -7.86 -6.63
N ILE A 88 -27.54 -6.55 -6.66
CA ILE A 88 -26.44 -5.97 -5.86
C ILE A 88 -26.58 -6.26 -4.36
N ARG A 89 -27.80 -6.41 -3.84
CA ARG A 89 -28.08 -6.72 -2.44
C ARG A 89 -27.47 -8.04 -1.94
N TYR A 90 -27.20 -8.97 -2.85
CA TYR A 90 -26.67 -10.30 -2.56
C TYR A 90 -25.15 -10.38 -2.73
N ILE A 91 -24.54 -9.37 -3.35
CA ILE A 91 -23.10 -9.38 -3.62
C ILE A 91 -22.32 -9.36 -2.31
N THR A 92 -21.25 -10.15 -2.23
CA THR A 92 -20.43 -10.27 -1.02
C THR A 92 -19.10 -9.53 -1.13
N ALA A 93 -18.63 -9.25 -2.34
CA ALA A 93 -17.44 -8.45 -2.57
C ALA A 93 -17.57 -7.56 -3.82
N LEU A 94 -17.06 -6.34 -3.72
CA LEU A 94 -16.89 -5.41 -4.83
C LEU A 94 -15.44 -4.94 -4.83
N MET A 95 -14.71 -5.20 -5.91
CA MET A 95 -13.29 -4.89 -6.02
C MET A 95 -12.96 -4.24 -7.36
N CYS A 96 -12.44 -3.01 -7.33
CA CYS A 96 -11.92 -2.39 -8.55
C CYS A 96 -10.40 -2.52 -8.60
N SER A 97 -9.88 -2.75 -9.81
CA SER A 97 -8.44 -2.59 -10.09
C SER A 97 -8.01 -1.16 -9.79
N PRO A 98 -6.75 -0.93 -9.38
CA PRO A 98 -6.17 0.40 -9.37
C PRO A 98 -6.19 1.11 -10.72
N THR A 99 -6.26 0.35 -11.80
CA THR A 99 -6.35 0.86 -13.18
C THR A 99 -7.78 1.10 -13.65
N ALA A 100 -8.78 1.01 -12.75
CA ALA A 100 -10.17 1.27 -13.09
C ALA A 100 -10.37 2.75 -13.44
N GLU A 101 -10.67 3.02 -14.70
CA GLU A 101 -10.84 4.38 -15.22
C GLU A 101 -12.19 4.96 -14.79
N GLN A 102 -13.26 4.13 -14.77
CA GLN A 102 -14.63 4.58 -14.48
C GLN A 102 -15.43 3.50 -13.77
N THR A 103 -15.92 3.80 -12.56
CA THR A 103 -16.99 3.02 -11.92
C THR A 103 -18.24 3.89 -11.83
N GLY A 104 -19.32 3.46 -12.48
CA GLY A 104 -20.59 4.18 -12.52
C GLY A 104 -21.46 3.87 -11.30
N HIS A 105 -22.23 4.88 -10.86
CA HIS A 105 -23.28 4.78 -9.83
C HIS A 105 -22.82 4.14 -8.51
N LEU A 106 -21.72 4.64 -7.95
CA LEU A 106 -21.13 4.12 -6.71
C LEU A 106 -22.04 4.20 -5.48
N GLU A 107 -22.98 5.13 -5.47
CA GLU A 107 -24.05 5.25 -4.47
C GLU A 107 -24.88 3.96 -4.33
N ARG A 108 -24.91 3.09 -5.36
CA ARG A 108 -25.57 1.78 -5.30
C ARG A 108 -24.97 0.84 -4.25
N ILE A 109 -23.76 1.10 -3.77
CA ILE A 109 -23.13 0.34 -2.66
C ILE A 109 -24.02 0.36 -1.40
N GLU A 110 -24.79 1.42 -1.17
CA GLU A 110 -25.73 1.51 -0.05
C GLU A 110 -26.76 0.36 -0.07
N GLU A 111 -27.07 -0.20 -1.23
CA GLU A 111 -28.03 -1.29 -1.38
C GLU A 111 -27.41 -2.69 -1.17
N ALA A 112 -26.07 -2.78 -1.08
CA ALA A 112 -25.31 -4.03 -1.04
C ALA A 112 -25.35 -4.69 0.35
N SER A 113 -26.54 -5.06 0.83
CA SER A 113 -26.77 -5.53 2.21
C SER A 113 -25.96 -6.76 2.65
N SER A 114 -25.47 -7.55 1.70
CA SER A 114 -24.66 -8.76 1.96
C SER A 114 -23.15 -8.52 1.83
N LEU A 115 -22.73 -7.27 1.58
CA LEU A 115 -21.34 -6.92 1.30
C LEU A 115 -20.45 -7.17 2.52
N ARG A 116 -19.35 -7.88 2.27
CA ARG A 116 -18.31 -8.23 3.26
C ARG A 116 -16.97 -7.61 2.92
N CYS A 117 -16.72 -7.37 1.64
CA CYS A 117 -15.48 -6.78 1.15
C CYS A 117 -15.79 -5.65 0.16
N LEU A 118 -15.23 -4.47 0.42
CA LEU A 118 -15.26 -3.34 -0.48
C LEU A 118 -13.84 -2.86 -0.72
N MET A 119 -13.36 -2.96 -1.96
CA MET A 119 -12.03 -2.47 -2.34
C MET A 119 -12.15 -1.50 -3.52
N THR A 120 -12.06 -0.22 -3.18
CA THR A 120 -12.20 0.92 -4.10
C THR A 120 -11.11 1.96 -3.86
N PRO A 121 -9.82 1.60 -4.03
CA PRO A 121 -8.70 2.43 -3.60
C PRO A 121 -8.62 3.77 -4.32
N PHE A 122 -8.95 3.85 -5.62
CA PHE A 122 -8.65 5.02 -6.46
C PHE A 122 -9.84 5.56 -7.28
N LEU A 123 -11.07 5.43 -6.77
CA LEU A 123 -12.26 5.91 -7.47
C LEU A 123 -12.53 7.38 -7.15
N GLY A 124 -12.44 8.31 -8.10
CA GLY A 124 -12.71 9.74 -7.86
C GLY A 124 -14.17 10.06 -7.57
N VAL A 125 -14.64 9.80 -6.34
CA VAL A 125 -16.00 10.04 -5.90
C VAL A 125 -16.08 11.34 -5.12
N GLU A 126 -16.92 12.26 -5.59
CA GLU A 126 -17.32 13.41 -4.79
C GLU A 126 -18.58 13.08 -3.98
N GLY A 127 -18.58 13.42 -2.70
CA GLY A 127 -19.73 13.27 -1.81
C GLY A 127 -19.54 12.24 -0.71
N VAL A 128 -20.66 11.81 -0.12
CA VAL A 128 -20.73 10.84 0.97
C VAL A 128 -21.59 9.68 0.51
N ILE A 129 -21.09 8.45 0.66
CA ILE A 129 -21.85 7.22 0.43
C ILE A 129 -22.10 6.58 1.80
N ASP A 130 -23.36 6.48 2.20
CA ASP A 130 -23.69 5.97 3.53
C ASP A 130 -23.58 4.44 3.57
N ILE A 131 -22.45 3.95 4.04
CA ILE A 131 -22.23 2.52 4.27
C ILE A 131 -22.32 2.11 5.75
N SER A 132 -22.81 3.00 6.62
CA SER A 132 -22.82 2.79 8.07
C SER A 132 -23.77 1.67 8.52
N HIS A 133 -24.74 1.30 7.68
CA HIS A 133 -25.66 0.18 7.91
C HIS A 133 -25.15 -1.17 7.40
N LEU A 134 -24.04 -1.22 6.65
CA LEU A 134 -23.46 -2.45 6.09
C LEU A 134 -22.69 -3.26 7.14
N THR A 135 -23.38 -3.67 8.21
CA THR A 135 -22.81 -4.34 9.40
C THR A 135 -22.12 -5.68 9.16
N GLN A 136 -22.22 -6.22 7.95
CA GLN A 136 -21.51 -7.45 7.54
C GLN A 136 -20.15 -7.17 6.90
N LEU A 137 -19.79 -5.90 6.67
CA LEU A 137 -18.52 -5.51 6.10
C LEU A 137 -17.37 -5.91 7.03
N ARG A 138 -16.43 -6.67 6.50
CA ARG A 138 -15.21 -7.15 7.18
C ARG A 138 -13.95 -6.52 6.64
N LYS A 139 -13.95 -6.13 5.36
CA LYS A 139 -12.82 -5.50 4.70
C LYS A 139 -13.24 -4.24 3.97
N LEU A 140 -12.53 -3.14 4.24
CA LEU A 140 -12.71 -1.87 3.57
C LEU A 140 -11.34 -1.35 3.12
N VAL A 141 -11.15 -1.23 1.81
CA VAL A 141 -9.98 -0.60 1.19
C VAL A 141 -10.46 0.57 0.37
N THR A 142 -10.07 1.79 0.73
CA THR A 142 -10.54 2.99 0.04
C THR A 142 -9.55 4.14 0.14
N GLY A 143 -9.46 4.96 -0.89
CA GLY A 143 -8.82 6.27 -0.81
C GLY A 143 -9.82 7.42 -0.63
N GLN A 144 -11.11 7.11 -0.61
CA GLN A 144 -12.18 8.11 -0.69
C GLN A 144 -12.71 8.46 0.69
N SER A 145 -12.86 9.75 0.94
CA SER A 145 -13.56 10.25 2.13
C SER A 145 -15.05 9.85 2.14
N ALA A 146 -15.61 9.51 0.97
CA ALA A 146 -16.99 9.08 0.81
C ALA A 146 -17.38 7.87 1.68
N PHE A 147 -16.44 6.97 1.98
CA PHE A 147 -16.70 5.72 2.72
C PHE A 147 -16.31 5.78 4.21
N LEU A 148 -15.97 6.96 4.74
CA LEU A 148 -15.56 7.10 6.15
C LEU A 148 -16.65 6.67 7.14
N GLY A 149 -17.93 6.71 6.75
CA GLY A 149 -19.05 6.20 7.54
C GLY A 149 -18.95 4.70 7.88
N GLY A 150 -18.15 3.95 7.13
CA GLY A 150 -17.92 2.51 7.38
C GLY A 150 -16.87 2.19 8.43
N PHE A 151 -16.05 3.14 8.87
CA PHE A 151 -14.91 2.85 9.76
C PHE A 151 -15.36 2.29 11.11
N GLY A 152 -16.50 2.76 11.61
CA GLY A 152 -17.09 2.34 12.89
C GLY A 152 -17.83 1.00 12.86
N LEU A 153 -17.84 0.29 11.72
CA LEU A 153 -18.65 -0.92 11.56
C LEU A 153 -18.23 -2.03 12.54
N PRO A 154 -19.20 -2.77 13.12
CA PRO A 154 -18.94 -3.68 14.24
C PRO A 154 -18.18 -4.94 13.86
N ARG A 155 -18.11 -5.27 12.57
CA ARG A 155 -17.44 -6.47 12.02
C ARG A 155 -16.28 -6.13 11.10
N LEU A 156 -15.92 -4.85 10.98
CA LEU A 156 -14.81 -4.43 10.13
C LEU A 156 -13.49 -4.85 10.78
N GLU A 157 -12.76 -5.74 10.13
CA GLU A 157 -11.54 -6.39 10.63
C GLU A 157 -10.27 -5.89 9.92
N ASP A 158 -10.35 -5.70 8.60
CA ASP A 158 -9.28 -5.19 7.73
C ASP A 158 -9.67 -3.83 7.16
N LEU A 159 -8.97 -2.78 7.58
CA LEU A 159 -9.16 -1.42 7.12
C LEU A 159 -7.90 -0.90 6.43
N ARG A 160 -8.03 -0.44 5.18
CA ARG A 160 -6.95 0.27 4.48
C ARG A 160 -7.47 1.59 3.94
N TYR A 161 -6.82 2.67 4.35
CA TYR A 161 -7.19 4.02 3.93
C TYR A 161 -6.01 4.70 3.26
N MET A 162 -6.21 5.19 2.04
CA MET A 162 -5.20 5.87 1.21
C MET A 162 -5.70 7.26 0.81
N GLY A 163 -5.68 8.20 1.74
CA GLY A 163 -6.21 9.55 1.53
C GLY A 163 -5.22 10.62 1.98
N GLU A 164 -5.45 11.87 1.58
CA GLU A 164 -4.55 12.95 2.00
C GLU A 164 -4.62 13.20 3.52
N SER A 165 -5.83 13.18 4.08
CA SER A 165 -6.05 13.40 5.51
C SER A 165 -7.35 12.76 6.00
N LEU A 166 -7.39 12.47 7.30
CA LEU A 166 -8.59 12.03 7.99
C LEU A 166 -9.26 13.23 8.68
N PRO A 167 -10.58 13.40 8.54
CA PRO A 167 -11.31 14.39 9.32
C PRO A 167 -11.22 14.13 10.82
N ASP A 168 -11.24 15.20 11.61
CA ASP A 168 -11.29 15.10 13.07
C ASP A 168 -12.54 14.33 13.53
N GLY A 169 -12.36 13.45 14.51
CA GLY A 169 -13.46 12.70 15.13
C GLY A 169 -13.82 11.38 14.47
N VAL A 170 -13.24 11.02 13.32
CA VAL A 170 -13.39 9.67 12.74
C VAL A 170 -12.79 8.64 13.70
N ARG A 171 -13.51 7.54 13.93
CA ARG A 171 -13.10 6.42 14.78
C ARG A 171 -13.40 5.09 14.11
N THR A 172 -12.52 4.13 14.31
CA THR A 172 -12.75 2.74 13.89
C THR A 172 -13.67 2.00 14.85
N GLY A 173 -14.20 0.89 14.35
CA GLY A 173 -14.97 -0.07 15.12
C GLY A 173 -14.07 -0.98 15.97
N PRO A 174 -14.69 -1.77 16.87
CA PRO A 174 -13.96 -2.60 17.83
C PRO A 174 -13.29 -3.83 17.22
N ALA A 175 -13.73 -4.25 16.03
CA ALA A 175 -13.27 -5.48 15.39
C ALA A 175 -11.99 -5.32 14.56
N VAL A 176 -11.52 -4.07 14.32
CA VAL A 176 -10.36 -3.83 13.47
C VAL A 176 -9.13 -4.50 14.09
N ALA A 177 -8.60 -5.49 13.38
CA ALA A 177 -7.44 -6.26 13.75
C ALA A 177 -6.23 -5.90 12.88
N TYR A 178 -6.49 -5.46 11.64
CA TYR A 178 -5.49 -5.04 10.67
C TYR A 178 -5.84 -3.64 10.13
N ALA A 179 -4.88 -2.73 10.19
CA ALA A 179 -5.05 -1.37 9.67
C ALA A 179 -3.85 -0.89 8.85
N VAL A 180 -4.12 -0.31 7.69
CA VAL A 180 -3.14 0.47 6.91
C VAL A 180 -3.68 1.89 6.75
N PHE A 181 -2.90 2.87 7.19
CA PHE A 181 -3.18 4.27 6.99
C PHE A 181 -2.06 4.91 6.19
N ASP A 182 -2.32 5.12 4.91
CA ASP A 182 -1.50 5.95 4.06
C ASP A 182 -2.09 7.35 4.04
N VAL A 183 -1.64 8.16 5.00
CA VAL A 183 -2.16 9.50 5.27
C VAL A 183 -1.06 10.42 5.72
N ALA A 184 -1.17 11.68 5.32
CA ALA A 184 -0.14 12.67 5.61
C ALA A 184 -0.20 13.13 7.09
N ARG A 185 -1.41 13.11 7.69
CA ARG A 185 -1.66 13.38 9.11
C ARG A 185 -2.31 12.17 9.78
N PHE A 186 -1.53 11.46 10.59
CA PHE A 186 -1.99 10.31 11.38
C PHE A 186 -2.13 10.69 12.87
N ASP A 187 -3.25 10.33 13.48
CA ASP A 187 -3.46 10.36 14.93
C ASP A 187 -4.01 9.00 15.38
N ALA A 188 -3.31 8.33 16.30
CA ALA A 188 -3.68 7.03 16.82
C ALA A 188 -5.07 7.00 17.48
N LYS A 189 -5.64 8.16 17.85
CA LYS A 189 -7.02 8.23 18.36
C LYS A 189 -8.06 7.67 17.40
N ILE A 190 -7.80 7.64 16.10
CA ILE A 190 -8.70 6.98 15.15
C ILE A 190 -8.93 5.51 15.50
N LEU A 191 -7.95 4.85 16.12
CA LEU A 191 -7.96 3.44 16.49
C LEU A 191 -8.34 3.18 17.95
N GLU A 192 -8.78 4.19 18.72
CA GLU A 192 -8.96 4.06 20.18
C GLU A 192 -9.97 2.98 20.60
N ASN A 193 -10.92 2.63 19.72
CA ASN A 193 -11.90 1.58 19.98
C ASN A 193 -11.43 0.18 19.57
N SER A 194 -10.35 0.06 18.80
CA SER A 194 -9.87 -1.19 18.20
C SER A 194 -8.95 -1.95 19.16
N SER A 195 -9.49 -2.40 20.30
CA SER A 195 -8.72 -3.09 21.33
C SER A 195 -8.07 -4.40 20.85
N GLY A 196 -8.58 -4.98 19.76
CA GLY A 196 -8.06 -6.20 19.13
C GLY A 196 -7.03 -5.96 18.03
N LEU A 197 -6.55 -4.73 17.81
CA LEU A 197 -5.59 -4.38 16.76
C LEU A 197 -4.29 -5.18 16.93
N ARG A 198 -3.92 -5.97 15.92
CA ARG A 198 -2.71 -6.80 15.89
C ARG A 198 -1.65 -6.30 14.91
N ASN A 199 -2.09 -5.66 13.83
CA ASN A 199 -1.23 -5.21 12.75
C ASN A 199 -1.59 -3.77 12.37
N LEU A 200 -0.60 -2.89 12.47
CA LEU A 200 -0.74 -1.49 12.07
C LEU A 200 0.39 -1.09 11.14
N GLN A 201 0.02 -0.54 9.99
CA GLN A 201 0.94 0.11 9.07
C GLN A 201 0.55 1.57 8.90
N VAL A 202 1.51 2.47 9.09
CA VAL A 202 1.36 3.90 8.84
C VAL A 202 2.32 4.28 7.72
N GLU A 203 1.79 4.86 6.67
CA GLU A 203 2.56 5.27 5.49
C GLU A 203 2.47 6.78 5.27
N ARG A 204 3.58 7.38 4.80
CA ARG A 204 3.69 8.79 4.39
C ARG A 204 3.30 9.83 5.44
N ALA A 205 3.14 9.43 6.71
CA ALA A 205 2.81 10.34 7.79
C ALA A 205 3.95 11.35 8.04
N ARG A 206 3.60 12.64 8.11
CA ARG A 206 4.53 13.71 8.54
C ARG A 206 5.10 13.44 9.91
N HIS A 207 4.27 12.92 10.81
CA HIS A 207 4.62 12.71 12.18
C HIS A 207 3.87 11.54 12.76
N VAL A 208 4.58 10.70 13.50
CA VAL A 208 4.02 9.62 14.31
C VAL A 208 4.59 9.75 15.72
N ASP A 209 3.71 9.95 16.71
CA ASP A 209 4.08 9.93 18.12
C ASP A 209 3.69 8.57 18.72
N LEU A 210 4.69 7.72 18.95
CA LEU A 210 4.51 6.36 19.43
C LEU A 210 4.02 6.30 20.89
N ASN A 211 4.13 7.39 21.66
CA ASN A 211 3.52 7.47 22.99
C ASN A 211 2.00 7.33 22.96
N THR A 212 1.37 7.69 21.84
CA THR A 212 -0.08 7.57 21.67
C THR A 212 -0.57 6.13 21.50
N PHE A 213 0.35 5.17 21.34
CA PHE A 213 0.03 3.77 21.03
C PHE A 213 -0.14 2.92 22.29
N ALA A 214 0.14 3.47 23.48
CA ALA A 214 0.17 2.72 24.74
C ALA A 214 -1.10 1.92 25.08
N GLY A 215 -2.25 2.22 24.46
CA GLY A 215 -3.49 1.48 24.62
C GLY A 215 -3.62 0.21 23.76
N PHE A 216 -2.76 0.00 22.77
CA PHE A 216 -2.85 -1.11 21.81
C PHE A 216 -2.15 -2.37 22.32
N THR A 217 -2.66 -2.93 23.43
CA THR A 217 -2.01 -4.06 24.13
C THR A 217 -1.91 -5.34 23.30
N SER A 218 -2.72 -5.47 22.26
CA SER A 218 -2.72 -6.62 21.34
C SER A 218 -1.88 -6.41 20.07
N LEU A 219 -1.23 -5.25 19.92
CA LEU A 219 -0.45 -4.94 18.73
C LEU A 219 0.79 -5.84 18.66
N GLU A 220 0.86 -6.67 17.63
CA GLU A 220 1.95 -7.62 17.40
C GLU A 220 2.96 -7.11 16.36
N HIS A 221 2.48 -6.38 15.34
CA HIS A 221 3.28 -5.89 14.23
C HIS A 221 3.00 -4.40 14.00
N LEU A 222 4.05 -3.58 14.02
CA LEU A 222 3.99 -2.17 13.69
C LEU A 222 4.93 -1.88 12.50
N SER A 223 4.39 -1.33 11.42
CA SER A 223 5.16 -0.90 10.25
C SER A 223 5.02 0.61 10.05
N LEU A 224 6.15 1.32 10.00
CA LEU A 224 6.23 2.74 9.70
C LEU A 224 6.95 2.88 8.36
N ARG A 225 6.28 3.39 7.34
CA ARG A 225 6.84 3.52 6.00
C ARG A 225 6.78 4.96 5.53
N LEU A 226 7.88 5.44 4.96
CA LEU A 226 7.98 6.82 4.42
C LEU A 226 7.56 7.89 5.44
N CYS A 227 7.70 7.59 6.74
CA CYS A 227 7.30 8.50 7.80
C CYS A 227 8.41 9.52 8.06
N LYS A 228 8.09 10.81 8.10
CA LYS A 228 9.14 11.85 8.19
C LYS A 228 9.73 11.97 9.58
N ARG A 229 8.87 12.02 10.60
CA ARG A 229 9.33 12.21 11.98
C ARG A 229 8.61 11.27 12.94
N VAL A 230 9.35 10.37 13.53
CA VAL A 230 8.87 9.45 14.55
C VAL A 230 9.44 9.88 15.91
N THR A 231 8.58 10.02 16.91
CA THR A 231 8.96 10.35 18.30
C THR A 231 8.30 9.40 19.28
N GLY A 232 8.66 9.50 20.57
CA GLY A 232 8.01 8.73 21.63
C GLY A 232 8.38 7.24 21.61
N VAL A 233 9.59 6.93 21.16
CA VAL A 233 10.10 5.56 20.99
C VAL A 233 9.98 4.75 22.29
N GLU A 234 10.17 5.40 23.44
CA GLU A 234 9.98 4.84 24.77
C GLU A 234 8.56 4.29 24.99
N GLY A 235 7.56 4.81 24.27
CA GLY A 235 6.18 4.33 24.28
C GLY A 235 6.03 2.89 23.79
N LEU A 236 6.95 2.40 22.93
CA LEU A 236 6.94 1.02 22.44
C LEU A 236 7.15 0.00 23.56
N SER A 237 7.88 0.36 24.62
CA SER A 237 8.06 -0.51 25.81
C SER A 237 6.73 -0.84 26.53
N ARG A 238 5.67 -0.07 26.25
CA ARG A 238 4.33 -0.26 26.81
C ARG A 238 3.46 -1.19 25.95
N LEU A 239 3.99 -1.75 24.86
CA LEU A 239 3.29 -2.66 23.97
C LEU A 239 3.70 -4.12 24.26
N PRO A 240 3.02 -4.83 25.18
CA PRO A 240 3.48 -6.13 25.68
C PRO A 240 3.44 -7.24 24.64
N SER A 241 2.66 -7.07 23.56
CA SER A 241 2.52 -8.08 22.49
C SER A 241 3.39 -7.78 21.28
N LEU A 242 4.14 -6.67 21.25
CA LEU A 242 4.86 -6.25 20.05
C LEU A 242 6.03 -7.20 19.75
N ARG A 243 5.93 -7.91 18.64
CA ARG A 243 6.92 -8.89 18.17
C ARG A 243 7.77 -8.35 17.03
N GLU A 244 7.20 -7.49 16.19
CA GLU A 244 7.89 -6.96 15.02
C GLU A 244 7.66 -5.46 14.88
N LEU A 245 8.77 -4.74 14.76
CA LEU A 245 8.82 -3.35 14.36
C LEU A 245 9.50 -3.25 13.01
N GLN A 246 8.81 -2.68 12.03
CA GLN A 246 9.33 -2.43 10.71
C GLN A 246 9.44 -0.92 10.47
N MET A 247 10.60 -0.44 10.05
CA MET A 247 10.84 0.96 9.70
C MET A 247 11.45 1.07 8.30
N ALA A 248 10.67 1.59 7.37
CA ALA A 248 11.05 1.78 5.99
C ALA A 248 11.13 3.27 5.70
N PHE A 249 12.31 3.76 5.31
CA PHE A 249 12.45 5.15 4.87
C PHE A 249 11.94 6.16 5.92
N VAL A 250 12.17 5.86 7.20
CA VAL A 250 11.86 6.80 8.29
C VAL A 250 12.96 7.85 8.30
N THR A 251 12.62 9.08 7.92
CA THR A 251 13.61 10.14 7.74
C THR A 251 14.28 10.56 9.05
N LYS A 252 13.47 10.74 10.09
CA LYS A 252 13.93 11.17 11.41
C LYS A 252 13.26 10.37 12.51
N LEU A 253 14.07 9.73 13.34
CA LEU A 253 13.71 9.01 14.53
C LEU A 253 14.31 9.72 15.74
N ALA A 254 13.46 10.28 16.61
CA ALA A 254 13.92 10.88 17.86
C ALA A 254 14.28 9.80 18.89
N GLU A 255 15.40 9.99 19.58
CA GLU A 255 15.85 9.13 20.68
C GLU A 255 15.95 7.64 20.29
N PRO A 256 16.63 7.30 19.17
CA PRO A 256 16.71 5.93 18.66
C PRO A 256 17.37 4.95 19.66
N GLU A 257 18.18 5.46 20.60
CA GLU A 257 18.77 4.68 21.69
C GLU A 257 17.75 4.01 22.61
N GLN A 258 16.53 4.55 22.74
CA GLN A 258 15.45 3.97 23.53
C GLN A 258 14.98 2.61 22.98
N LEU A 259 15.25 2.33 21.69
CA LEU A 259 14.96 1.01 21.11
C LEU A 259 15.79 -0.11 21.73
N LEU A 260 16.90 0.19 22.39
CA LEU A 260 17.74 -0.81 23.06
C LEU A 260 17.02 -1.46 24.25
N ASP A 261 16.02 -0.78 24.81
CA ASP A 261 15.22 -1.27 25.95
C ASP A 261 14.05 -2.17 25.50
N LEU A 262 13.90 -2.42 24.19
CA LEU A 262 12.87 -3.30 23.64
C LEU A 262 13.33 -4.76 23.64
N ASP A 263 13.15 -5.44 24.77
CA ASP A 263 13.59 -6.81 24.97
C ASP A 263 12.92 -7.86 24.06
N GLN A 264 11.74 -7.58 23.48
CA GLN A 264 10.86 -8.59 22.88
C GLN A 264 10.56 -8.40 21.38
N SER A 265 11.05 -7.33 20.75
CA SER A 265 10.66 -6.96 19.38
C SER A 265 11.81 -7.15 18.39
N SER A 266 11.58 -7.93 17.34
CA SER A 266 12.44 -7.94 16.16
C SER A 266 12.33 -6.60 15.44
N LEU A 267 13.48 -5.97 15.14
CA LEU A 267 13.53 -4.72 14.39
C LEU A 267 14.03 -4.99 12.98
N HIS A 268 13.21 -4.66 11.99
CA HIS A 268 13.59 -4.64 10.58
C HIS A 268 13.57 -3.20 10.08
N ALA A 269 14.72 -2.65 9.70
CA ALA A 269 14.78 -1.29 9.19
C ALA A 269 15.60 -1.17 7.91
N TRP A 270 15.15 -0.30 7.00
CA TRP A 270 15.91 0.10 5.81
C TRP A 270 15.64 1.57 5.51
N GLY A 271 16.66 2.28 5.02
CA GLY A 271 16.55 3.71 4.76
C GLY A 271 16.21 4.55 6.00
N THR A 272 16.65 4.14 7.20
CA THR A 272 16.40 4.87 8.46
C THR A 272 17.73 5.38 9.01
N PRO A 273 18.17 6.61 8.67
CA PRO A 273 19.55 7.08 8.91
C PRO A 273 19.94 7.22 10.39
N ASP A 274 18.97 7.47 11.28
CA ASP A 274 19.21 7.59 12.72
C ASP A 274 19.54 6.23 13.40
N LEU A 275 19.32 5.10 12.71
CA LEU A 275 19.80 3.79 13.12
C LEU A 275 21.22 3.57 12.61
N ASP A 276 22.15 4.34 13.15
CA ASP A 276 23.54 4.34 12.71
C ASP A 276 24.27 3.00 13.01
N PRO A 277 25.41 2.73 12.35
CA PRO A 277 26.14 1.47 12.54
C PRO A 277 26.62 1.21 13.97
N GLU A 278 26.87 2.25 14.76
CA GLU A 278 27.32 2.12 16.15
C GLU A 278 26.18 1.71 17.07
N LEU A 279 24.99 2.29 16.90
CA LEU A 279 23.79 1.87 17.60
C LEU A 279 23.41 0.43 17.24
N VAL A 280 23.44 0.08 15.96
CA VAL A 280 23.17 -1.29 15.49
C VAL A 280 24.18 -2.29 16.08
N ARG A 281 25.46 -1.91 16.20
CA ARG A 281 26.49 -2.72 16.86
C ARG A 281 26.16 -2.95 18.33
N ARG A 282 25.83 -1.89 19.08
CA ARG A 282 25.42 -1.97 20.49
C ARG A 282 24.20 -2.87 20.71
N ALA A 283 23.21 -2.78 19.82
CA ALA A 283 22.02 -3.63 19.84
C ALA A 283 22.39 -5.12 19.70
N LYS A 284 23.22 -5.45 18.70
CA LYS A 284 23.68 -6.82 18.46
C LYS A 284 24.52 -7.37 19.62
N GLU A 285 25.37 -6.55 20.24
CA GLU A 285 26.16 -6.92 21.43
C GLU A 285 25.29 -7.19 22.65
N SER A 286 24.10 -6.56 22.71
CA SER A 286 23.10 -6.78 23.76
C SER A 286 22.18 -7.98 23.45
N GLY A 287 22.39 -8.67 22.32
CA GLY A 287 21.61 -9.85 21.93
C GLY A 287 20.31 -9.57 21.18
N LEU A 288 20.05 -8.33 20.76
CA LEU A 288 18.84 -7.95 20.03
C LEU A 288 18.87 -8.43 18.57
N THR A 289 17.72 -8.82 18.03
CA THR A 289 17.56 -9.36 16.67
C THR A 289 17.35 -8.28 15.61
N TRP A 290 18.16 -7.23 15.65
CA TRP A 290 18.05 -6.12 14.70
C TRP A 290 18.60 -6.49 13.32
N SER A 291 17.76 -6.33 12.29
CA SER A 291 18.11 -6.37 10.88
C SER A 291 17.95 -4.97 10.29
N VAL A 292 19.05 -4.22 10.26
CA VAL A 292 19.08 -2.86 9.71
C VAL A 292 19.94 -2.87 8.45
N SER A 293 19.32 -2.57 7.31
CA SER A 293 20.04 -2.31 6.07
C SER A 293 20.69 -0.94 6.17
N PRO A 294 22.00 -0.82 5.86
CA PRO A 294 22.66 0.47 5.86
C PRO A 294 21.96 1.39 4.87
N VAL A 295 22.01 2.69 5.16
CA VAL A 295 21.64 3.69 4.17
C VAL A 295 22.64 3.59 3.01
N SER A 296 22.25 2.97 1.89
CA SER A 296 22.97 2.97 0.61
C SER A 296 23.53 4.37 0.32
N LYS A 297 24.84 4.44 0.07
CA LYS A 297 25.47 5.70 -0.33
C LYS A 297 24.97 6.04 -1.73
N PRO A 298 24.92 7.33 -2.15
CA PRO A 298 24.50 7.69 -3.51
C PRO A 298 25.21 6.88 -4.61
N ALA A 299 26.49 6.53 -4.42
CA ALA A 299 27.25 5.69 -5.34
C ALA A 299 26.66 4.28 -5.58
N ASP A 300 25.89 3.75 -4.63
CA ASP A 300 25.23 2.43 -4.69
C ASP A 300 23.78 2.53 -5.20
N ILE A 301 23.24 3.76 -5.28
CA ILE A 301 21.86 4.07 -5.67
C ILE A 301 21.68 4.08 -7.21
N VAL A 302 22.73 4.42 -7.97
CA VAL A 302 22.69 4.36 -9.44
C VAL A 302 23.44 3.13 -9.94
N ARG A 303 22.69 2.13 -10.42
CA ARG A 303 23.21 0.82 -10.83
C ARG A 303 23.42 0.76 -12.34
N VAL A 304 24.45 0.05 -12.79
CA VAL A 304 24.70 -0.23 -14.21
C VAL A 304 24.58 -1.73 -14.41
N SER A 305 23.69 -2.18 -15.30
CA SER A 305 23.45 -3.60 -15.55
C SER A 305 24.62 -4.29 -16.26
N GLU A 306 24.60 -5.63 -16.24
CA GLU A 306 25.38 -6.42 -17.18
C GLU A 306 24.77 -6.34 -18.59
N ILE A 307 25.55 -6.66 -19.64
CA ILE A 307 25.05 -6.64 -21.02
C ILE A 307 23.83 -7.56 -21.12
N TRP A 308 22.67 -7.00 -21.48
CA TRP A 308 21.46 -7.76 -21.78
C TRP A 308 21.52 -8.37 -23.19
N GLU A 309 20.68 -9.37 -23.47
CA GLU A 309 20.71 -10.16 -24.72
C GLU A 309 20.56 -9.31 -26.02
N GLY A 310 20.12 -8.05 -25.92
CA GLY A 310 20.05 -7.08 -27.02
C GLY A 310 21.34 -6.27 -27.30
N GLY A 311 22.40 -6.41 -26.50
CA GLY A 311 23.71 -5.78 -26.75
C GLY A 311 23.90 -4.36 -26.20
N GLY A 312 23.08 -3.91 -25.25
CA GLY A 312 23.20 -2.61 -24.59
C GLY A 312 23.51 -2.70 -23.08
N TYR A 313 23.38 -1.57 -22.38
CA TYR A 313 23.51 -1.44 -20.93
C TYR A 313 22.36 -0.60 -20.40
N GLU A 314 21.88 -0.92 -19.20
CA GLU A 314 20.93 -0.11 -18.46
C GLU A 314 21.61 0.61 -17.30
N VAL A 315 21.16 1.84 -17.06
CA VAL A 315 21.47 2.61 -15.88
C VAL A 315 20.17 2.83 -15.13
N THR A 316 20.08 2.31 -13.91
CA THR A 316 18.87 2.31 -13.09
C THR A 316 19.07 3.16 -11.85
N PHE A 317 18.07 3.98 -11.52
CA PHE A 317 17.94 4.69 -10.26
C PHE A 317 16.55 4.41 -9.67
N ASP A 318 16.49 3.65 -8.58
CA ASP A 318 15.24 3.18 -7.96
C ASP A 318 15.14 3.50 -6.46
N GLU A 319 16.16 4.14 -5.89
CA GLU A 319 16.27 4.39 -4.45
C GLU A 319 15.94 5.86 -4.09
N TRP A 320 14.94 6.47 -4.75
CA TRP A 320 14.52 7.85 -4.41
C TRP A 320 14.07 7.96 -2.97
N ASN A 321 13.22 7.04 -2.51
CA ASN A 321 12.72 7.02 -1.13
C ASN A 321 13.85 6.95 -0.10
N HIS A 322 14.93 6.25 -0.48
CA HIS A 322 16.13 6.11 0.31
C HIS A 322 16.92 7.43 0.41
N LEU A 323 17.11 8.12 -0.72
CA LEU A 323 17.73 9.45 -0.75
C LEU A 323 16.88 10.48 -0.02
N ALA A 324 15.55 10.44 -0.21
CA ALA A 324 14.60 11.30 0.48
C ALA A 324 14.68 11.12 2.00
N ALA A 325 14.81 9.88 2.50
CA ALA A 325 15.00 9.65 3.93
C ALA A 325 16.28 10.28 4.49
N ALA A 326 17.36 10.38 3.71
CA ALA A 326 18.59 11.06 4.11
C ALA A 326 18.48 12.61 4.02
N LEU A 327 17.70 13.12 3.07
CA LEU A 327 17.57 14.56 2.81
C LEU A 327 16.48 15.25 3.66
N GLY A 328 15.49 14.48 4.13
CA GLY A 328 14.36 14.95 4.93
C GLY A 328 13.47 16.03 4.34
N PRO A 329 12.92 15.83 3.12
CA PRO A 329 11.99 16.76 2.50
C PRO A 329 10.67 16.91 3.29
N ASP A 330 10.02 18.08 3.20
CA ASP A 330 8.68 18.33 3.76
C ASP A 330 7.55 17.65 2.96
N GLU A 331 6.32 17.58 3.49
CA GLU A 331 5.20 16.76 2.95
C GLU A 331 4.87 16.98 1.47
N GLY A 332 5.04 18.20 0.94
CA GLY A 332 4.81 18.50 -0.47
C GLY A 332 6.01 18.27 -1.39
N ASP A 333 7.13 17.79 -0.86
CA ASP A 333 8.44 17.81 -1.53
C ASP A 333 8.97 16.44 -1.92
N LEU A 334 8.17 15.37 -1.81
CA LEU A 334 8.57 14.08 -2.36
C LEU A 334 8.26 14.09 -3.87
N PRO A 335 9.27 14.20 -4.74
CA PRO A 335 9.07 14.15 -6.18
C PRO A 335 8.54 12.78 -6.60
N SER A 336 7.67 12.80 -7.61
CA SER A 336 7.28 11.59 -8.33
C SER A 336 8.48 11.01 -9.09
N THR A 337 8.40 9.74 -9.52
CA THR A 337 9.42 9.17 -10.42
C THR A 337 9.56 10.01 -11.70
N GLU A 338 8.47 10.61 -12.18
CA GLU A 338 8.49 11.54 -13.32
C GLU A 338 9.30 12.82 -13.02
N ASP A 339 9.16 13.38 -11.82
CA ASP A 339 9.95 14.54 -11.38
C ASP A 339 11.44 14.21 -11.26
N VAL A 340 11.76 13.05 -10.70
CA VAL A 340 13.15 12.57 -10.60
C VAL A 340 13.71 12.33 -12.00
N GLU A 341 12.99 11.63 -12.87
CA GLU A 341 13.40 11.39 -14.25
C GLU A 341 13.64 12.71 -14.98
N ARG A 342 12.71 13.67 -14.88
CA ARG A 342 12.84 14.99 -15.52
C ARG A 342 14.15 15.67 -15.15
N VAL A 343 14.53 15.65 -13.87
CA VAL A 343 15.79 16.25 -13.39
C VAL A 343 17.00 15.48 -13.89
N LEU A 344 17.00 14.15 -13.76
CA LEU A 344 18.10 13.29 -14.20
C LEU A 344 18.30 13.34 -15.73
N ARG A 345 17.20 13.43 -16.49
CA ARG A 345 17.18 13.61 -17.94
C ARG A 345 17.78 14.95 -18.33
N ARG A 346 17.34 16.03 -17.68
CA ARG A 346 17.90 17.38 -17.88
C ARG A 346 19.40 17.41 -17.58
N ALA A 347 19.87 16.74 -16.54
CA ALA A 347 21.29 16.64 -16.22
C ALA A 347 22.10 15.98 -17.36
N VAL A 348 21.58 14.90 -17.96
CA VAL A 348 22.21 14.25 -19.13
C VAL A 348 22.16 15.14 -20.37
N GLU A 349 21.10 15.91 -20.58
CA GLU A 349 20.99 16.86 -21.70
C GLU A 349 22.00 18.01 -21.61
N VAL A 350 22.28 18.48 -20.39
CA VAL A 350 23.20 19.59 -20.11
C VAL A 350 24.65 19.12 -20.09
N HIS A 351 24.94 17.99 -19.42
CA HIS A 351 26.31 17.53 -19.16
C HIS A 351 26.79 16.38 -20.06
N GLY A 352 25.89 15.82 -20.86
CA GLY A 352 26.16 14.75 -21.82
C GLY A 352 26.75 15.23 -23.14
N SER A 353 27.59 14.40 -23.77
CA SER A 353 28.10 14.68 -25.11
C SER A 353 26.97 14.60 -26.15
N ARG A 354 27.16 15.20 -27.34
CA ARG A 354 26.18 15.08 -28.44
C ARG A 354 25.87 13.61 -28.79
N ALA A 355 26.89 12.76 -28.86
CA ALA A 355 26.74 11.35 -29.15
C ALA A 355 25.96 10.60 -28.05
N LEU A 356 26.21 10.93 -26.78
CA LEU A 356 25.48 10.33 -25.66
C LEU A 356 23.99 10.66 -25.74
N ARG A 357 23.66 11.93 -25.92
CA ARG A 357 22.26 12.42 -25.98
C ARG A 357 21.46 11.80 -27.12
N GLN A 358 22.10 11.42 -28.22
CA GLN A 358 21.44 10.77 -29.36
C GLN A 358 21.23 9.26 -29.16
N SER A 359 21.81 8.68 -28.10
CA SER A 359 21.87 7.23 -27.88
C SER A 359 21.14 6.76 -26.61
N VAL A 360 20.61 7.69 -25.82
CA VAL A 360 19.93 7.43 -24.55
C VAL A 360 18.44 7.23 -24.82
N LEU A 361 17.88 6.14 -24.32
CA LEU A 361 16.45 5.87 -24.30
C LEU A 361 16.01 5.75 -22.84
N TYR A 362 14.92 6.41 -22.47
CA TYR A 362 14.35 6.33 -21.13
C TYR A 362 13.19 5.35 -21.15
N ASP A 363 13.14 4.49 -20.13
CA ASP A 363 12.13 3.44 -19.97
C ASP A 363 11.73 3.37 -18.49
N SER A 364 11.44 4.53 -17.91
CA SER A 364 11.16 4.62 -16.47
C SER A 364 9.85 3.94 -16.12
N GLU A 365 9.86 3.29 -14.98
CA GLU A 365 8.72 2.62 -14.37
C GLU A 365 8.24 3.41 -13.15
N ALA A 366 7.09 3.04 -12.59
CA ALA A 366 6.48 3.73 -11.45
C ALA A 366 7.46 3.95 -10.27
N GLU A 367 8.44 3.07 -10.09
CA GLU A 367 9.39 3.09 -8.95
C GLU A 367 10.86 3.29 -9.35
N ALA A 368 11.17 3.40 -10.65
CA ALA A 368 12.55 3.43 -11.12
C ALA A 368 12.74 4.29 -12.37
N VAL A 369 13.78 5.13 -12.36
CA VAL A 369 14.27 5.82 -13.56
C VAL A 369 15.27 4.92 -14.26
N ILE A 370 14.96 4.54 -15.51
CA ILE A 370 15.78 3.60 -16.29
C ILE A 370 16.24 4.26 -17.58
N VAL A 371 17.53 4.14 -17.86
CA VAL A 371 18.15 4.59 -19.11
C VAL A 371 18.87 3.44 -19.81
N GLN A 372 18.50 3.20 -21.06
CA GLN A 372 19.21 2.29 -21.96
C GLN A 372 20.22 3.03 -22.84
N VAL A 373 21.42 2.47 -22.95
CA VAL A 373 22.53 3.01 -23.76
C VAL A 373 23.32 1.90 -24.46
N PRO A 374 23.96 2.19 -25.61
CA PRO A 374 24.53 1.14 -26.47
C PRO A 374 25.87 0.57 -25.98
N ASN A 375 26.53 1.18 -24.99
CA ASN A 375 27.83 0.70 -24.52
C ASN A 375 28.13 1.13 -23.07
N ARG A 376 29.05 0.40 -22.43
CA ARG A 376 29.42 0.61 -21.03
C ARG A 376 29.99 1.98 -20.72
N ARG A 377 30.70 2.59 -21.69
CA ARG A 377 31.29 3.92 -21.50
C ARG A 377 30.18 4.97 -21.42
N SER A 378 29.16 4.88 -22.27
CA SER A 378 27.96 5.70 -22.18
C SER A 378 27.22 5.46 -20.86
N ALA A 379 27.07 4.21 -20.42
CA ALA A 379 26.40 3.86 -19.16
C ALA A 379 27.09 4.47 -17.95
N ASN A 380 28.40 4.28 -17.82
CA ASN A 380 29.18 4.90 -16.76
C ASN A 380 29.09 6.43 -16.82
N ARG A 381 29.06 7.03 -18.01
CA ARG A 381 28.94 8.49 -18.13
C ARG A 381 27.57 9.00 -17.66
N VAL A 382 26.48 8.31 -17.97
CA VAL A 382 25.14 8.64 -17.44
C VAL A 382 25.14 8.51 -15.93
N ARG A 383 25.64 7.38 -15.40
CA ARG A 383 25.76 7.16 -13.95
C ARG A 383 26.52 8.30 -13.27
N ASP A 384 27.68 8.70 -13.78
CA ASP A 384 28.49 9.75 -13.16
C ASP A 384 27.78 11.12 -13.18
N ILE A 385 27.02 11.42 -14.25
CA ILE A 385 26.20 12.65 -14.33
C ILE A 385 25.07 12.60 -13.30
N TRP A 386 24.34 11.49 -13.21
CA TRP A 386 23.25 11.32 -12.26
C TRP A 386 23.75 11.40 -10.82
N LEU A 387 24.85 10.72 -10.50
CA LEU A 387 25.48 10.83 -9.19
C LEU A 387 25.84 12.27 -8.86
N GLN A 388 26.46 13.00 -9.79
CA GLN A 388 26.79 14.41 -9.55
C GLN A 388 25.53 15.24 -9.24
N GLU A 389 24.44 15.02 -9.98
CA GLU A 389 23.17 15.72 -9.77
C GLU A 389 22.54 15.38 -8.42
N LEU A 390 22.50 14.09 -8.05
CA LEU A 390 21.90 13.60 -6.80
C LEU A 390 22.68 14.02 -5.54
N HIS A 391 23.97 14.38 -5.66
CA HIS A 391 24.77 14.95 -4.57
C HIS A 391 24.56 16.45 -4.37
N ASP A 392 23.78 17.11 -5.23
CA ASP A 392 23.49 18.53 -5.08
C ASP A 392 22.62 18.75 -3.82
N PRO A 393 23.05 19.56 -2.84
CA PRO A 393 22.24 19.86 -1.66
C PRO A 393 20.89 20.52 -1.99
N ASP A 394 20.77 21.16 -3.16
CA ASP A 394 19.54 21.79 -3.64
C ASP A 394 18.72 20.87 -4.56
N ILE A 395 19.06 19.58 -4.66
CA ILE A 395 18.39 18.63 -5.58
C ILE A 395 16.87 18.58 -5.39
N LEU A 396 16.40 18.71 -4.15
CA LEU A 396 14.97 18.77 -3.82
C LEU A 396 14.27 19.94 -4.51
N ASN A 397 14.89 21.13 -4.54
CA ASN A 397 14.32 22.29 -5.20
C ASN A 397 14.25 22.11 -6.72
N LYS A 398 15.20 21.38 -7.32
CA LYS A 398 15.20 21.09 -8.76
C LYS A 398 14.11 20.09 -9.15
N MET A 399 13.79 19.17 -8.25
CA MET A 399 12.79 18.13 -8.44
C MET A 399 11.36 18.62 -8.18
N ARG A 400 11.16 19.80 -7.59
CA ARG A 400 9.84 20.41 -7.54
C ARG A 400 9.32 20.71 -8.95
N PRO A 401 8.03 20.49 -9.24
CA PRO A 401 7.42 21.00 -10.46
C PRO A 401 7.48 22.53 -10.48
N GLU A 402 7.82 23.13 -11.63
CA GLU A 402 7.69 24.58 -11.81
C GLU A 402 6.19 24.90 -11.75
N GLY A 403 5.75 25.61 -10.70
CA GLY A 403 4.34 25.92 -10.43
C GLY A 403 3.71 26.94 -11.37
#